data_AF-A0A8J2KA19-F1
#
_entry.id   AF-A0A8J2KA19-F1
#
_cell.length_a   1.000
_cell.length_b   1.000
_cell.length_c   1.000
_cell.angle_alpha   90.00
_cell.angle_beta   90.00
_cell.angle_gamma   90.00
#
_symmetry.space_group_name_H-M   'P 1'
#
loop_
_entity.id
_entity.type
_entity.pdbx_description
1 polymer ?
#
loop_
_entity_poly.entity_id
_entity_poly.type
_entity_poly.pdbx_seq_one_letter_code
_entity_poly.pdbx_strand_id
1 'polypeptide(L)'
;YEFETPIGGSYFWHSHAGFQRGDGVFGSLVVRKPAEKEPFGPSNQALYDFDLPEHEILIWDWLADLSLPVFLNHHHSNGDNKPRGVLINGRGIPPGYFDDFLPHE
;
A
#
# COMPACT_ATOMS: atom_id res chain seq x y z
N TYR A 1 -17.46 10.13 -5.49
CA TYR A 1 -16.70 10.08 -6.75
C TYR A 1 -17.50 9.28 -7.75
N GLU A 2 -17.68 9.79 -8.96
CA GLU A 2 -18.39 9.11 -10.05
C GLU A 2 -17.48 9.15 -11.29
N PHE A 3 -17.15 7.98 -11.84
CA PHE A 3 -16.25 7.82 -12.98
C PHE A 3 -16.41 6.43 -13.59
N GLU A 4 -15.99 6.27 -14.84
CA GLU A 4 -15.93 4.98 -15.53
C GLU A 4 -14.54 4.37 -15.46
N THR A 5 -14.46 3.03 -15.46
CA THR A 5 -13.21 2.27 -15.49
C THR A 5 -13.13 1.45 -16.79
N PRO A 6 -12.70 2.04 -17.91
CA PRO A 6 -12.69 1.36 -19.21
C PRO A 6 -11.64 0.24 -19.30
N ILE A 7 -10.67 0.23 -18.38
CA ILE A 7 -9.57 -0.73 -18.35
C ILE A 7 -9.65 -1.50 -17.02
N GLY A 8 -9.72 -2.83 -17.13
CA GLY A 8 -9.59 -3.72 -15.97
C GLY A 8 -8.14 -3.96 -15.60
N GLY A 9 -7.88 -4.16 -14.30
CA GLY A 9 -6.54 -4.33 -13.75
C GLY A 9 -6.50 -4.20 -12.23
N SER A 10 -5.27 -4.30 -11.70
CA SER A 10 -4.97 -4.06 -10.28
C SER A 10 -4.54 -2.61 -10.06
N TYR A 11 -5.28 -1.90 -9.22
CA TYR A 11 -5.04 -0.51 -8.83
C TYR A 11 -5.00 -0.39 -7.30
N PHE A 12 -4.79 0.83 -6.81
CA PHE A 12 -4.95 1.19 -5.41
C PHE A 12 -5.53 2.60 -5.32
N TRP A 13 -6.11 2.93 -4.17
CA TRP A 13 -6.57 4.28 -3.86
C TRP A 13 -5.87 4.76 -2.59
N HIS A 14 -5.78 6.08 -2.44
CA HIS A 14 -5.28 6.71 -1.22
C HIS A 14 -5.84 8.12 -1.07
N SER A 15 -5.80 8.65 0.16
CA SER A 15 -6.09 10.07 0.37
C SER A 15 -5.06 10.94 -0.34
N HIS A 16 -5.52 11.99 -1.00
CA HIS A 16 -4.68 13.04 -1.59
C HIS A 16 -4.68 14.33 -0.76
N ALA A 17 -5.10 14.24 0.52
CA ALA A 17 -5.13 15.36 1.45
C ALA A 17 -3.97 15.25 2.44
N GLY A 18 -3.01 16.17 2.34
CA GLY A 18 -1.87 16.27 3.25
C GLY A 18 -1.13 14.95 3.41
N PHE A 19 -1.03 14.49 4.65
CA PHE A 19 -0.25 13.31 5.03
C PHE A 19 -1.09 12.06 5.34
N GLN A 20 -2.41 12.12 5.11
CA GLN A 20 -3.34 11.04 5.47
C GLN A 20 -3.03 9.69 4.81
N ARG A 21 -2.41 9.71 3.61
CA ARG A 21 -1.93 8.50 2.94
C ARG A 21 -0.94 7.72 3.83
N GLY A 22 0.04 8.40 4.42
CA GLY A 22 1.04 7.78 5.28
C GLY A 22 0.44 7.30 6.61
N ASP A 23 -0.66 7.93 7.04
CA ASP A 23 -1.36 7.63 8.30
C ASP A 23 -2.43 6.53 8.16
N GLY A 24 -2.46 5.80 7.04
CA GLY A 24 -3.33 4.63 6.88
C GLY A 24 -4.54 4.80 5.94
N VAL A 25 -4.71 5.96 5.30
CA VAL A 25 -5.84 6.18 4.37
C VAL A 25 -5.48 5.74 2.95
N PHE A 26 -5.50 4.43 2.74
CA PHE A 26 -5.22 3.77 1.46
C PHE A 26 -5.89 2.39 1.39
N GLY A 27 -5.93 1.79 0.21
CA GLY A 27 -6.42 0.43 0.02
C GLY A 27 -6.27 -0.09 -1.41
N SER A 28 -6.49 -1.40 -1.60
CA SER A 28 -6.53 -2.01 -2.93
C SER A 28 -7.78 -1.56 -3.69
N LEU A 29 -7.67 -1.54 -5.03
CA LEU A 29 -8.78 -1.33 -5.94
C LEU A 29 -8.59 -2.27 -7.15
N VAL A 30 -9.37 -3.34 -7.24
CA VAL A 30 -9.29 -4.27 -8.36
C VAL A 30 -10.51 -4.10 -9.26
N VAL A 31 -10.26 -3.77 -10.53
CA VAL A 31 -11.29 -3.72 -11.58
C VAL A 31 -11.20 -5.02 -12.38
N ARG A 32 -12.01 -6.01 -11.99
CA ARG A 32 -12.07 -7.31 -12.68
C ARG A 32 -12.83 -7.18 -13.99
N LYS A 33 -12.35 -7.79 -15.08
CA LYS A 33 -13.15 -7.87 -16.31
C LYS A 33 -13.99 -9.16 -16.31
N PRO A 34 -15.14 -9.16 -16.99
CA PRO A 34 -15.88 -10.39 -17.23
C PRO A 34 -15.01 -11.39 -17.99
N ALA A 35 -15.15 -12.67 -17.65
CA ALA A 35 -14.40 -13.76 -18.27
C ALA A 35 -14.53 -13.77 -19.81
N GLU A 36 -15.66 -13.32 -20.36
CA GLU A 36 -15.88 -13.28 -21.81
C GLU A 36 -15.10 -12.17 -22.54
N LYS A 37 -14.59 -11.16 -21.83
CA LYS A 37 -13.97 -9.93 -22.39
C LYS A 37 -12.48 -9.81 -22.10
N GLU A 38 -11.85 -10.81 -21.51
CA GLU A 38 -10.41 -10.79 -21.24
C GLU A 38 -9.58 -10.96 -22.54
N PRO A 39 -8.49 -10.18 -22.76
CA PRO A 39 -7.76 -10.12 -24.03
C PRO A 39 -7.15 -11.45 -24.50
N PHE A 40 -6.99 -12.39 -23.58
CA PHE A 40 -6.40 -13.71 -23.82
C PHE A 40 -7.48 -14.80 -24.02
N GLY A 41 -8.78 -14.46 -24.03
CA GLY A 41 -9.85 -15.44 -24.14
C GLY A 41 -9.76 -16.52 -23.04
N PRO A 42 -10.24 -17.77 -23.29
CA PRO A 42 -10.14 -18.87 -22.31
C PRO A 42 -8.70 -19.22 -21.87
N SER A 43 -7.65 -18.59 -22.42
CA SER A 43 -6.27 -18.86 -22.04
C SER A 43 -5.81 -18.18 -20.74
N ASN A 44 -6.43 -17.10 -20.27
CA ASN A 44 -6.12 -16.58 -18.92
C ASN A 44 -6.74 -17.45 -17.80
N GLN A 45 -7.95 -17.99 -18.03
CA GLN A 45 -8.50 -19.06 -17.17
C GLN A 45 -7.62 -20.31 -17.17
N ALA A 46 -6.79 -20.51 -18.20
CA ALA A 46 -5.79 -21.58 -18.21
C ALA A 46 -4.50 -21.22 -17.44
N LEU A 47 -4.30 -19.96 -17.03
CA LEU A 47 -3.14 -19.54 -16.24
C LEU A 47 -3.39 -19.57 -14.73
N TYR A 48 -4.66 -19.47 -14.31
CA TYR A 48 -5.06 -19.53 -12.89
C TYR A 48 -6.50 -20.02 -12.76
N ASP A 49 -6.75 -20.82 -11.71
CA ASP A 49 -8.09 -21.35 -11.43
C ASP A 49 -8.99 -20.31 -10.73
N PHE A 50 -8.39 -19.41 -9.96
CA PHE A 50 -9.10 -18.51 -9.04
C PHE A 50 -8.47 -17.12 -9.00
N ASP A 51 -9.31 -16.08 -9.14
CA ASP A 51 -8.97 -14.68 -8.87
C ASP A 51 -9.92 -14.17 -7.77
N LEU A 52 -9.49 -14.34 -6.52
CA LEU A 52 -10.27 -14.05 -5.31
C LEU A 52 -9.67 -12.85 -4.56
N PRO A 53 -10.46 -12.12 -3.76
CA PRO A 53 -9.94 -11.04 -2.91
C PRO A 53 -8.79 -11.47 -1.97
N GLU A 54 -8.76 -12.74 -1.57
CA GLU A 54 -7.70 -13.31 -0.73
C GLU A 54 -6.34 -13.39 -1.44
N HIS A 55 -6.31 -13.29 -2.77
CA HIS A 55 -5.08 -13.25 -3.57
C HIS A 55 -4.49 -11.84 -3.67
N GLU A 56 -5.18 -10.82 -3.16
CA GLU A 56 -4.68 -9.45 -3.16
C GLU A 56 -3.55 -9.31 -2.12
N ILE A 57 -2.39 -8.81 -2.58
CA ILE A 57 -1.24 -8.50 -1.73
C ILE A 57 -0.96 -7.00 -1.80
N LEU A 58 -1.27 -6.29 -0.72
CA LEU A 58 -0.98 -4.89 -0.55
C LEU A 58 0.26 -4.72 0.34
N ILE A 59 1.29 -4.07 -0.21
CA ILE A 59 2.56 -3.80 0.47
C ILE A 59 2.66 -2.30 0.73
N TRP A 60 2.95 -1.92 1.97
CA TRP A 60 3.01 -0.52 2.39
C TRP A 60 4.14 -0.25 3.37
N ASP A 61 4.78 0.91 3.27
CA ASP A 61 5.78 1.38 4.22
C ASP A 61 5.10 1.97 5.46
N TRP A 62 5.61 1.67 6.65
CA TRP A 62 4.95 2.05 7.90
C TRP A 62 5.84 2.89 8.80
N LEU A 63 5.34 4.06 9.17
CA LEU A 63 5.95 4.95 10.15
C LEU A 63 5.53 4.54 11.56
N ALA A 64 6.42 4.71 12.54
CA ALA A 64 6.05 4.51 13.95
C ALA A 64 5.15 5.63 14.50
N ASP A 65 5.27 6.82 13.91
CA ASP A 65 4.55 8.04 14.30
C ASP A 65 3.71 8.58 13.14
N LEU A 66 2.82 9.53 13.45
CA LEU A 66 2.06 10.25 12.43
C LEU A 66 3.00 10.95 11.44
N SER A 67 2.58 10.94 10.18
CA SER A 67 3.38 11.35 9.03
C SER A 67 3.74 12.84 9.04
N LEU A 68 2.87 13.72 9.55
CA LEU A 68 3.15 15.16 9.61
C LEU A 68 4.31 15.49 10.59
N PRO A 69 4.30 15.05 11.85
CA PRO A 69 5.45 15.20 12.75
C PRO A 69 6.76 14.65 12.17
N VAL A 70 6.72 13.44 11.60
CA VAL A 70 7.90 12.81 10.97
C VAL A 70 8.43 13.67 9.82
N PHE A 71 7.55 14.16 8.95
CA PHE A 71 7.91 15.07 7.87
C PHE A 71 8.56 16.36 8.41
N LEU A 72 7.98 17.00 9.43
CA LEU A 72 8.50 18.26 9.99
C LEU A 72 9.87 18.06 10.66
N ASN A 73 10.04 16.97 11.42
CA ASN A 73 11.31 16.64 12.05
C ASN A 73 12.40 16.45 10.99
N HIS A 74 12.11 15.70 9.93
CA HIS A 74 13.05 15.54 8.83
C HIS A 74 13.33 16.85 8.08
N HIS A 75 12.29 17.63 7.78
CA HIS A 75 12.39 18.89 7.04
C HIS A 75 13.25 19.94 7.76
N HIS A 76 13.21 19.95 9.10
CA HIS A 76 14.03 20.83 9.94
C HIS A 76 15.32 20.16 10.44
N SER A 77 15.75 19.05 9.83
CA SER A 77 16.99 18.33 10.19
C SER A 77 17.08 17.86 11.65
N ASN A 78 15.93 17.66 12.31
CA ASN A 78 15.80 17.19 13.69
C ASN A 78 15.36 15.71 13.76
N GLY A 79 15.48 14.97 12.66
CA GLY A 79 15.11 13.57 12.58
C GLY A 79 15.15 13.01 11.15
N ASP A 80 14.64 11.79 11.00
CA ASP A 80 14.52 11.10 9.72
C ASP A 80 13.05 10.94 9.29
N ASN A 81 12.84 10.49 8.05
CA ASN A 81 11.54 10.14 7.49
C ASN A 81 11.44 8.67 7.09
N LYS A 82 12.22 7.81 7.76
CA LYS A 82 12.35 6.41 7.37
C LYS A 82 11.22 5.58 7.98
N PRO A 83 10.54 4.76 7.16
CA PRO A 83 9.61 3.78 7.68
C PRO A 83 10.35 2.79 8.58
N ARG A 84 9.71 2.43 9.69
CA ARG A 84 10.24 1.48 10.68
C ARG A 84 9.94 0.03 10.29
N GLY A 85 9.16 -0.17 9.23
CA GLY A 85 8.90 -1.49 8.68
C GLY A 85 8.02 -1.43 7.43
N VAL A 86 7.69 -2.62 6.94
CA VAL A 86 6.76 -2.83 5.83
C VAL A 86 5.58 -3.64 6.36
N LEU A 87 4.38 -3.25 5.96
CA LEU A 87 3.16 -4.04 6.15
C LEU A 87 2.86 -4.80 4.87
N ILE A 88 2.51 -6.07 5.02
CA ILE A 88 1.91 -6.93 3.99
C ILE A 88 0.50 -7.24 4.48
N ASN A 89 -0.52 -6.80 3.73
CA ASN A 89 -1.93 -6.95 4.09
C ASN A 89 -2.23 -6.50 5.54
N GLY A 90 -1.69 -5.33 5.91
CA GLY A 90 -1.88 -4.72 7.22
C GLY A 90 -1.09 -5.35 8.36
N ARG A 91 -0.20 -6.32 8.07
CA ARG A 91 0.62 -7.00 9.07
C ARG A 91 2.10 -6.81 8.79
N GLY A 92 2.85 -6.54 9.84
CA GLY A 92 4.30 -6.45 9.82
C GLY A 92 4.83 -6.66 11.23
N ILE A 93 6.14 -6.80 11.36
CA ILE A 93 6.80 -6.99 12.66
C ILE A 93 7.49 -5.68 13.04
N PRO A 94 7.13 -5.02 14.17
CA PRO A 94 8.00 -4.04 14.78
C PRO A 94 8.88 -4.71 15.88
N PRO A 95 10.22 -4.53 15.89
CA PRO A 95 11.11 -4.09 14.82
C PRO A 95 12.29 -5.06 14.59
N GLY A 96 12.42 -5.60 13.38
CA GLY A 96 13.66 -6.21 12.92
C GLY A 96 14.28 -5.30 11.87
N TYR A 97 15.46 -4.73 12.15
CA TYR A 97 16.40 -3.99 11.27
C TYR A 97 16.80 -2.54 11.62
N PHE A 98 16.42 -2.00 12.78
CA PHE A 98 16.95 -0.69 13.22
C PHE A 98 17.44 -0.76 14.66
N ASP A 99 18.75 -0.59 14.86
CA ASP A 99 19.38 -0.38 16.18
C ASP A 99 18.97 0.96 16.83
N ASP A 100 18.03 1.69 16.21
CA ASP A 100 17.59 3.05 16.58
C ASP A 100 16.66 3.10 17.81
N PHE A 101 16.44 1.98 18.50
CA PHE A 101 15.72 1.96 19.79
C PHE A 101 16.66 2.07 21.00
N LEU A 102 17.97 2.19 20.78
CA LEU A 102 18.87 2.68 21.83
C LEU A 102 18.69 4.20 21.96
N PRO A 103 18.76 4.75 23.18
CA PRO A 103 18.73 6.20 23.36
C PRO A 103 19.85 6.82 22.52
N HIS A 104 19.53 7.77 21.66
CA HIS A 104 20.53 8.68 21.14
C HIS A 104 21.06 9.50 22.32
N GLU A 105 22.32 9.26 22.72
CA GLU A 105 23.08 10.17 23.58
C GLU A 105 23.32 11.52 22.86
#